data_AF-A0A1C2DFS5-F1
#
_entry.id   AF-A0A1C2DFS5-F1
#
_cell.length_a   1.000
_cell.length_b   1.000
_cell.length_c   1.000
_cell.angle_alpha   90.00
_cell.angle_beta   90.00
_cell.angle_gamma   90.00
#
_symmetry.space_group_name_H-M   'P 1'
#
loop_
_entity.id
_entity.type
_entity.pdbx_description
1 polymer ?
#
loop_
_entity_poly.entity_id
_entity_poly.type
_entity_poly.pdbx_seq_one_letter_code
_entity_poly.pdbx_strand_id
1 'polypeptide(L)'
;MGLSAAIAPHLPYLRRFARAVSGSQESGDAMVAAMLEAIIADTSIFPEASSDRIALYRIFAKLFTSVVIRVPQGDATTSWEQHAAANLEALAPLPRQAFLLIAVEGFSEAEGAEILGVSESRFADLLTEASSEISRQVATDVLIIEDEPLIAMDIEEMVESLGHRVVGIARTHSEAVALFAKTHPKMVLADIQLADGSSGIDAVNEILRTTSVPVIFITAFPERLLTGERPEPTFLVTKPFNPDMVKALISQALFFDRQARAAA
;
A
#
# COMPACT_ATOMS: atom_id res chain seq x y z
N MET A 1 9.55 -17.77 23.14
CA MET A 1 9.14 -18.22 21.79
C MET A 1 10.31 -17.96 20.84
N GLY A 2 10.44 -18.71 19.74
CA GLY A 2 11.50 -18.44 18.76
C GLY A 2 11.17 -17.19 17.94
N LEU A 3 12.20 -16.48 17.44
CA LEU A 3 12.06 -15.25 16.66
C LEU A 3 11.13 -15.41 15.43
N SER A 4 11.19 -16.56 14.76
CA SER A 4 10.29 -16.88 13.65
C SER A 4 8.81 -16.90 14.07
N ALA A 5 8.49 -17.45 15.24
CA ALA A 5 7.12 -17.50 15.75
C ALA A 5 6.60 -16.12 16.18
N ALA A 6 7.49 -15.23 16.61
CA ALA A 6 7.18 -13.84 16.95
C ALA A 6 6.88 -12.99 15.70
N ILE A 7 7.64 -13.19 14.63
CA ILE A 7 7.54 -12.37 13.41
C ILE A 7 6.43 -12.84 12.47
N ALA A 8 6.24 -14.17 12.32
CA ALA A 8 5.37 -14.74 11.29
C ALA A 8 3.94 -14.17 11.23
N PRO A 9 3.23 -13.93 12.36
CA PRO A 9 1.88 -13.35 12.34
C PRO A 9 1.80 -11.93 11.76
N HIS A 10 2.93 -11.21 11.73
CA HIS A 10 2.99 -9.81 11.32
C HIS A 10 3.44 -9.61 9.87
N LEU A 11 3.98 -10.64 9.22
CA LEU A 11 4.51 -10.57 7.85
C LEU A 11 3.48 -10.18 6.78
N PRO A 12 2.24 -10.70 6.79
CA PRO A 12 1.24 -10.29 5.80
C PRO A 12 1.04 -8.76 5.81
N TYR A 13 0.82 -8.19 6.99
CA TYR A 13 0.61 -6.75 7.13
C TYR A 13 1.86 -5.94 6.82
N LEU A 14 3.05 -6.44 7.16
CA LEU A 14 4.29 -5.77 6.75
C LEU A 14 4.42 -5.70 5.22
N ARG A 15 4.02 -6.76 4.50
CA ARG A 15 3.97 -6.71 3.03
C ARG A 15 2.98 -5.67 2.54
N ARG A 16 1.79 -5.56 3.14
CA ARG A 16 0.83 -4.49 2.79
C ARG A 16 1.46 -3.10 2.93
N PHE A 17 2.12 -2.85 4.05
CA PHE A 17 2.85 -1.60 4.27
C PHE A 17 3.97 -1.40 3.24
N ALA A 18 4.81 -2.40 3.02
CA ALA A 18 5.92 -2.34 2.07
C ALA A 18 5.46 -2.06 0.63
N ARG A 19 4.36 -2.71 0.19
CA ARG A 19 3.74 -2.46 -1.12
C ARG A 19 3.15 -1.05 -1.21
N ALA A 20 2.49 -0.58 -0.16
CA ALA A 20 1.94 0.77 -0.12
C ALA A 20 3.03 1.87 -0.18
N VAL A 21 4.19 1.61 0.45
CA VAL A 21 5.33 2.53 0.48
C VAL A 21 6.16 2.48 -0.80
N SER A 22 6.23 1.33 -1.49
CA SER A 22 7.00 1.15 -2.73
C SER A 22 6.19 1.30 -4.02
N GLY A 23 4.86 1.29 -3.92
CA GLY A 23 3.96 1.43 -5.05
C GLY A 23 3.83 0.20 -5.94
N SER A 24 4.43 -0.94 -5.57
CA SER A 24 4.32 -2.20 -6.32
C SER A 24 4.37 -3.42 -5.41
N GLN A 25 3.75 -4.51 -5.87
CA GLN A 25 3.88 -5.81 -5.21
C GLN A 25 5.33 -6.30 -5.20
N GLU A 26 5.97 -6.32 -6.38
CA GLU A 26 7.30 -6.88 -6.59
C GLU A 26 8.35 -6.21 -5.69
N SER A 27 8.39 -4.87 -5.71
CA SER A 27 9.34 -4.10 -4.91
C SER A 27 9.06 -4.29 -3.41
N GLY A 28 7.80 -4.20 -2.98
CA GLY A 28 7.43 -4.35 -1.58
C GLY A 28 7.75 -5.73 -1.01
N ASP A 29 7.41 -6.79 -1.74
CA ASP A 29 7.66 -8.17 -1.30
C ASP A 29 9.15 -8.50 -1.31
N ALA A 30 9.91 -7.99 -2.30
CA ALA A 30 11.37 -8.13 -2.35
C ALA A 30 12.06 -7.44 -1.16
N MET A 31 11.60 -6.25 -0.75
CA MET A 31 12.10 -5.56 0.44
C MET A 31 11.87 -6.38 1.71
N VAL A 32 10.67 -6.95 1.88
CA VAL A 32 10.36 -7.80 3.04
C VAL A 32 11.23 -9.07 3.04
N ALA A 33 11.43 -9.70 1.88
CA ALA A 33 12.29 -10.88 1.75
C ALA A 33 13.75 -10.55 2.11
N ALA A 34 14.30 -9.46 1.59
CA ALA A 34 15.67 -9.03 1.89
C ALA A 34 15.88 -8.71 3.38
N MET A 35 14.89 -8.09 4.03
CA MET A 35 14.92 -7.86 5.47
C MET A 35 14.95 -9.19 6.24
N LEU A 36 14.14 -10.18 5.84
CA LEU A 36 14.10 -11.49 6.48
C LEU A 36 15.42 -12.24 6.31
N GLU A 37 16.05 -12.20 5.14
CA GLU A 37 17.38 -12.77 4.90
C GLU A 37 18.43 -12.13 5.81
N ALA A 38 18.40 -10.80 5.98
CA ALA A 38 19.29 -10.11 6.90
C ALA A 38 19.10 -10.58 8.36
N ILE A 39 17.84 -10.75 8.81
CA ILE A 39 17.53 -11.25 10.16
C ILE A 39 18.01 -12.69 10.35
N ILE A 40 17.89 -13.53 9.32
CA ILE A 40 18.36 -14.92 9.35
C ILE A 40 19.90 -14.97 9.40
N ALA A 41 20.57 -14.09 8.67
CA ALA A 41 22.03 -14.01 8.64
C ALA A 41 22.61 -13.55 9.98
N ASP A 42 21.95 -12.61 10.67
CA ASP A 42 22.33 -12.13 11.98
C ASP A 42 21.09 -11.78 12.81
N THR A 43 20.71 -12.63 13.76
CA THR A 43 19.53 -12.41 14.60
C THR A 43 19.71 -11.25 15.58
N SER A 44 20.94 -10.79 15.83
CA SER A 44 21.22 -9.69 16.77
C SER A 44 20.80 -8.32 16.24
N ILE A 45 20.53 -8.21 14.93
CA ILE A 45 20.03 -6.96 14.33
C ILE A 45 18.57 -6.68 14.68
N PHE A 46 17.82 -7.69 15.13
CA PHE A 46 16.42 -7.55 15.48
C PHE A 46 16.30 -6.64 16.71
N PRO A 47 15.64 -5.47 16.60
CA PRO A 47 15.70 -4.45 17.63
C PRO A 47 14.83 -4.84 18.84
N GLU A 48 15.27 -4.43 20.03
CA GLU A 48 14.36 -4.33 21.17
C GLU A 48 13.36 -3.18 20.92
N ALA A 49 12.09 -3.49 21.15
CA ALA A 49 10.99 -2.56 20.95
C ALA A 49 9.83 -2.89 21.89
N SER A 50 8.82 -2.02 21.93
CA SER A 50 7.65 -2.20 22.78
C SER A 50 6.81 -3.45 22.44
N SER A 51 6.93 -3.97 21.21
CA SER A 51 6.36 -5.25 20.79
C SER A 51 7.10 -5.86 19.60
N ASP A 52 6.91 -7.17 19.36
CA ASP A 52 7.48 -7.87 18.20
C ASP A 52 7.01 -7.25 16.87
N ARG A 53 5.76 -6.77 16.82
CA ARG A 53 5.20 -6.05 15.68
C ARG A 53 5.97 -4.74 15.43
N ILE A 54 6.21 -3.95 16.46
CA ILE A 54 6.95 -2.68 16.35
C ILE A 54 8.41 -2.95 15.97
N ALA A 55 9.05 -3.94 16.60
CA ALA A 55 10.43 -4.33 16.29
C ALA A 55 10.58 -4.66 14.79
N LEU A 56 9.65 -5.45 14.25
CA LEU A 56 9.62 -5.84 12.85
C LEU A 56 9.48 -4.65 11.89
N TYR A 57 8.57 -3.72 12.17
CA TYR A 57 8.38 -2.53 11.35
C TYR A 57 9.56 -1.56 11.48
N ARG A 58 10.16 -1.47 12.66
CA ARG A 58 11.32 -0.62 12.93
C ARG A 58 12.55 -1.08 12.17
N ILE A 59 12.83 -2.39 12.15
CA ILE A 59 13.95 -2.89 11.34
C ILE A 59 13.71 -2.67 9.85
N PHE A 60 12.48 -2.92 9.37
CA PHE A 60 12.10 -2.60 7.99
C PHE A 60 12.37 -1.12 7.68
N ALA A 61 11.78 -0.20 8.45
CA ALA A 61 11.95 1.24 8.26
C ALA A 61 13.42 1.66 8.30
N LYS A 62 14.21 1.13 9.26
CA LYS A 62 15.64 1.43 9.40
C LYS A 62 16.46 0.96 8.20
N LEU A 63 16.24 -0.27 7.71
CA LEU A 63 16.96 -0.77 6.53
C LEU A 63 16.63 0.09 5.31
N PHE A 64 15.36 0.40 5.08
CA PHE A 64 14.96 1.11 3.86
C PHE A 64 15.13 2.63 3.91
N THR A 65 15.30 3.25 5.09
CA THR A 65 15.80 4.64 5.20
C THR A 65 17.32 4.72 5.11
N SER A 66 18.06 3.71 5.59
CA SER A 66 19.53 3.71 5.55
C SER A 66 20.11 3.35 4.18
N VAL A 67 19.40 2.58 3.36
CA VAL A 67 19.86 2.26 2.00
C VAL A 67 19.72 3.48 1.06
N VAL A 68 18.74 4.36 1.28
CA VAL A 68 18.62 5.65 0.55
C VAL A 68 19.87 6.54 0.73
N ILE A 69 20.61 6.37 1.83
CA ILE A 69 21.81 7.18 2.16
C ILE A 69 23.10 6.57 1.59
N ARG A 70 23.10 5.30 1.15
CA ARG A 70 24.32 4.51 0.88
C ARG A 70 24.46 3.97 -0.55
N VAL A 71 23.74 4.49 -1.54
CA VAL A 71 23.98 4.13 -2.94
C VAL A 71 24.86 5.20 -3.63
N PRO A 72 26.20 5.06 -3.66
CA PRO A 72 27.01 5.64 -4.72
C PRO A 72 26.54 5.07 -6.07
N GLN A 73 26.39 5.94 -7.06
CA GLN A 73 25.98 5.63 -8.45
C GLN A 73 27.00 4.79 -9.25
N GLY A 74 27.84 3.99 -8.61
CA GLY A 74 28.85 3.18 -9.28
C GLY A 74 29.25 1.98 -8.43
N ASP A 75 29.22 0.80 -9.03
CA ASP A 75 29.70 -0.49 -8.52
C ASP A 75 28.74 -1.27 -7.60
N ALA A 76 27.50 -1.51 -8.05
CA ALA A 76 26.68 -2.61 -7.51
C ALA A 76 27.09 -3.95 -8.15
N THR A 77 27.70 -4.84 -7.37
CA THR A 77 28.28 -6.12 -7.84
C THR A 77 27.29 -7.27 -7.88
N THR A 78 26.12 -7.15 -7.24
CA THR A 78 25.14 -8.24 -7.10
C THR A 78 23.78 -7.87 -7.71
N SER A 79 23.11 -8.84 -8.34
CA SER A 79 21.80 -8.66 -8.99
C SER A 79 20.76 -8.00 -8.06
N TRP A 80 20.71 -8.37 -6.79
CA TRP A 80 19.75 -7.82 -5.83
C TRP A 80 20.08 -6.37 -5.38
N GLU A 81 21.35 -5.96 -5.36
CA GLU A 81 21.76 -4.59 -5.02
C GLU A 81 21.31 -3.60 -6.10
N GLN A 82 21.34 -4.03 -7.37
CA GLN A 82 20.84 -3.26 -8.51
C GLN A 82 19.31 -3.11 -8.47
N HIS A 83 18.58 -4.18 -8.11
CA HIS A 83 17.12 -4.11 -7.93
C HIS A 83 16.75 -3.27 -6.69
N ALA A 84 17.49 -3.38 -5.59
CA ALA A 84 17.28 -2.56 -4.40
C ALA A 84 17.54 -1.07 -4.68
N ALA A 85 18.61 -0.72 -5.40
CA ALA A 85 18.95 0.64 -5.83
C ALA A 85 17.83 1.30 -6.65
N ALA A 86 17.31 0.60 -7.68
CA ALA A 86 16.21 1.10 -8.50
C ALA A 86 14.89 1.22 -7.73
N ASN A 87 14.64 0.31 -6.76
CA ASN A 87 13.45 0.34 -5.92
C ASN A 87 13.45 1.47 -4.86
N LEU A 88 14.62 2.07 -4.56
CA LEU A 88 14.76 3.12 -3.53
C LEU A 88 14.39 4.52 -4.03
N GLU A 89 14.55 4.81 -5.32
CA GLU A 89 14.11 6.09 -5.91
C GLU A 89 12.57 6.21 -5.92
N ALA A 90 11.86 5.08 -5.83
CA ALA A 90 10.41 4.99 -5.80
C ALA A 90 9.80 4.95 -4.38
N LEU A 91 10.58 5.09 -3.31
CA LEU A 91 10.01 5.03 -1.96
C LEU A 91 9.19 6.28 -1.63
N ALA A 92 8.05 6.06 -0.97
CA ALA A 92 7.27 7.12 -0.36
C ALA A 92 8.14 7.95 0.63
N PRO A 93 8.09 9.29 0.57
CA PRO A 93 8.76 10.16 1.54
C PRO A 93 8.38 9.86 2.99
N LEU A 94 9.25 10.23 3.95
CA LEU A 94 9.02 10.00 5.38
C LEU A 94 7.64 10.47 5.92
N PRO A 95 7.12 11.67 5.57
CA PRO A 95 5.78 12.09 5.99
C PRO A 95 4.70 11.07 5.64
N ARG A 96 4.82 10.51 4.45
CA ARG A 96 3.87 9.56 3.88
C ARG A 96 3.99 8.18 4.52
N GLN A 97 5.20 7.75 4.87
CA GLN A 97 5.41 6.54 5.70
C GLN A 97 4.74 6.70 7.07
N ALA A 98 4.92 7.85 7.73
CA ALA A 98 4.27 8.14 9.00
C ALA A 98 2.74 8.04 8.89
N PHE A 99 2.16 8.64 7.83
CA PHE A 99 0.72 8.56 7.60
C PHE A 99 0.23 7.13 7.37
N LEU A 100 0.96 6.32 6.60
CA LEU A 100 0.59 4.91 6.34
C LEU A 100 0.66 4.04 7.60
N LEU A 101 1.63 4.28 8.50
CA LEU A 101 1.72 3.57 9.77
C LEU A 101 0.47 3.75 10.63
N ILE A 102 -0.12 4.95 10.63
CA ILE A 102 -1.34 5.24 11.39
C ILE A 102 -2.57 4.76 10.62
N ALA A 103 -2.76 5.28 9.40
CA ALA A 103 -4.00 5.12 8.66
C ALA A 103 -4.23 3.70 8.14
N VAL A 104 -3.17 2.99 7.73
CA VAL A 104 -3.28 1.65 7.12
C VAL A 104 -2.91 0.58 8.13
N GLU A 105 -1.84 0.80 8.90
CA GLU A 105 -1.35 -0.18 9.85
C GLU A 105 -1.92 0.01 11.26
N GLY A 106 -2.64 1.08 11.55
CA GLY A 106 -3.35 1.25 12.83
C GLY A 106 -2.42 1.35 14.03
N PHE A 107 -1.18 1.81 13.85
CA PHE A 107 -0.33 2.18 14.97
C PHE A 107 -0.81 3.50 15.58
N SER A 108 -0.50 3.70 16.87
CA SER A 108 -0.60 5.01 17.50
C SER A 108 0.58 5.91 17.11
N GLU A 109 0.48 7.22 17.38
CA GLU A 109 1.56 8.17 17.09
C GLU A 109 2.87 7.82 17.83
N ALA A 110 2.77 7.37 19.08
CA ALA A 110 3.93 6.95 19.87
C ALA A 110 4.62 5.72 19.26
N GLU A 111 3.83 4.71 18.84
CA GLU A 111 4.36 3.51 18.18
C GLU A 111 4.95 3.86 16.81
N GLY A 112 4.30 4.74 16.04
CA GLY A 112 4.80 5.22 14.75
C GLY A 112 6.12 5.98 14.89
N ALA A 113 6.25 6.81 15.92
CA ALA A 113 7.49 7.51 16.24
C ALA A 113 8.62 6.52 16.60
N GLU A 114 8.32 5.49 17.39
CA GLU A 114 9.26 4.41 17.72
C GLU A 114 9.72 3.64 16.46
N ILE A 115 8.79 3.30 15.57
CA ILE A 115 9.05 2.60 14.30
C ILE A 115 9.99 3.43 13.42
N LEU A 116 9.73 4.72 13.26
CA LEU A 116 10.54 5.61 12.42
C LEU A 116 11.82 6.10 13.13
N GLY A 117 11.97 5.83 14.43
CA GLY A 117 13.13 6.28 15.20
C GLY A 117 13.22 7.80 15.36
N VAL A 118 12.08 8.48 15.45
CA VAL A 118 11.98 9.94 15.61
C VAL A 118 11.30 10.30 16.94
N SER A 119 11.36 11.57 17.37
CA SER A 119 10.57 12.02 18.51
C SER A 119 9.08 12.08 18.17
N GLU A 120 8.21 11.93 19.17
CA GLU A 120 6.75 12.09 18.99
C GLU A 120 6.40 13.46 18.38
N SER A 121 7.08 14.53 18.79
CA SER A 121 6.90 15.85 18.20
C SER A 121 7.23 15.88 16.71
N ARG A 122 8.33 15.22 16.30
CA ARG A 122 8.71 15.14 14.88
C ARG A 122 7.74 14.26 14.10
N PHE A 123 7.22 13.20 14.72
CA PHE A 123 6.20 12.35 14.10
C PHE A 123 4.91 13.13 13.84
N ALA A 124 4.46 13.96 14.79
CA ALA A 124 3.31 14.84 14.60
C ALA A 124 3.53 15.87 13.47
N ASP A 125 4.74 16.43 13.34
CA ASP A 125 5.10 17.28 12.21
C ASP A 125 4.99 16.53 10.87
N LEU A 126 5.52 15.29 10.81
CA LEU A 126 5.44 14.43 9.63
C LEU A 126 4.00 14.13 9.22
N LEU A 127 3.10 13.86 10.19
CA LEU A 127 1.68 13.67 9.91
C LEU A 127 1.03 14.94 9.35
N THR A 128 1.39 16.10 9.88
CA THR A 128 0.89 17.40 9.40
C THR A 128 1.37 17.68 7.96
N GLU A 129 2.64 17.42 7.67
CA GLU A 129 3.23 17.51 6.33
C GLU A 129 2.48 16.59 5.35
N ALA A 130 2.25 15.33 5.73
CA ALA A 130 1.54 14.35 4.91
C ALA A 130 0.10 14.75 4.65
N SER A 131 -0.63 15.19 5.68
CA SER A 131 -2.01 15.66 5.55
C SER A 131 -2.12 16.83 4.57
N SER A 132 -1.18 17.80 4.64
CA SER A 132 -1.13 18.92 3.68
C SER A 132 -0.88 18.44 2.24
N GLU A 133 -0.04 17.44 2.03
CA GLU A 133 0.23 16.88 0.71
C GLU A 133 -0.98 16.14 0.14
N ILE A 134 -1.64 15.32 0.96
CA ILE A 134 -2.82 14.55 0.58
C ILE A 134 -3.97 15.50 0.22
N SER A 135 -4.22 16.53 1.02
CA SER A 135 -5.27 17.53 0.74
C SER A 135 -5.04 18.34 -0.54
N ARG A 136 -3.82 18.38 -1.07
CA ARG A 136 -3.52 19.04 -2.36
C ARG A 136 -3.74 18.13 -3.57
N GLN A 137 -4.15 16.88 -3.36
CA GLN A 137 -4.42 15.98 -4.48
C GLN A 137 -5.63 16.44 -5.28
N VAL A 138 -5.53 16.27 -6.59
CA VAL A 138 -6.58 16.65 -7.53
C VAL A 138 -7.71 15.63 -7.45
N ALA A 139 -8.95 16.10 -7.47
CA ALA A 139 -10.14 15.27 -7.63
C ALA A 139 -9.95 14.28 -8.80
N THR A 140 -10.37 13.03 -8.60
CA THR A 140 -10.22 11.97 -9.60
C THR A 140 -11.57 11.29 -9.85
N ASP A 141 -11.72 10.71 -11.03
CA ASP A 141 -12.86 9.90 -11.39
C ASP A 141 -12.63 8.46 -10.96
N VAL A 142 -13.53 7.94 -10.13
CA VAL A 142 -13.44 6.61 -9.52
C VAL A 142 -14.59 5.74 -10.01
N LEU A 143 -14.25 4.54 -10.48
CA LEU A 143 -15.20 3.46 -10.68
C LEU A 143 -15.16 2.53 -9.47
N ILE A 144 -16.32 2.21 -8.92
CA ILE A 144 -16.46 1.23 -7.84
C ILE A 144 -16.97 -0.09 -8.44
N ILE A 145 -16.39 -1.22 -8.05
CA ILE A 145 -16.85 -2.57 -8.39
C ILE A 145 -17.21 -3.25 -7.06
N GLU A 146 -18.49 -3.31 -6.73
CA GLU A 146 -19.01 -3.82 -5.47
C GLU A 146 -20.48 -4.22 -5.69
N ASP A 147 -20.83 -5.45 -5.31
CA ASP A 147 -22.16 -6.00 -5.52
C ASP A 147 -23.08 -5.78 -4.31
N GLU A 148 -22.51 -5.62 -3.11
CA GLU A 148 -23.27 -5.34 -1.89
C GLU A 148 -23.70 -3.86 -1.84
N PRO A 149 -25.00 -3.53 -1.95
CA PRO A 149 -25.41 -2.13 -2.13
C PRO A 149 -25.03 -1.20 -0.98
N LEU A 150 -25.10 -1.69 0.28
CA LEU A 150 -24.74 -0.88 1.45
C LEU A 150 -23.24 -0.58 1.47
N ILE A 151 -22.41 -1.57 1.13
CA ILE A 151 -20.97 -1.43 1.07
C ILE A 151 -20.59 -0.47 -0.06
N ALA A 152 -21.24 -0.59 -1.22
CA ALA A 152 -21.02 0.32 -2.35
C ALA A 152 -21.37 1.77 -1.98
N MET A 153 -22.47 1.99 -1.26
CA MET A 153 -22.87 3.32 -0.75
C MET A 153 -21.85 3.87 0.25
N ASP A 154 -21.37 3.06 1.19
CA ASP A 154 -20.34 3.47 2.15
C ASP A 154 -19.05 3.90 1.44
N ILE A 155 -18.61 3.12 0.44
CA ILE A 155 -17.42 3.46 -0.37
C ILE A 155 -17.66 4.75 -1.17
N GLU A 156 -18.83 4.89 -1.79
CA GLU A 156 -19.19 6.08 -2.56
C GLU A 156 -19.14 7.34 -1.68
N GLU A 157 -19.82 7.33 -0.54
CA GLU A 157 -19.82 8.46 0.42
C GLU A 157 -18.40 8.80 0.88
N MET A 158 -17.57 7.79 1.19
CA MET A 158 -16.18 8.01 1.56
C MET A 158 -15.38 8.65 0.42
N VAL A 159 -15.46 8.11 -0.80
CA VAL A 159 -14.75 8.61 -1.98
C VAL A 159 -15.16 10.06 -2.29
N GLU A 160 -16.45 10.38 -2.22
CA GLU A 160 -16.97 11.73 -2.44
C GLU A 160 -16.56 12.70 -1.32
N SER A 161 -16.54 12.26 -0.06
CA SER A 161 -16.08 13.08 1.08
C SER A 161 -14.61 13.49 0.97
N LEU A 162 -13.80 12.70 0.26
CA LEU A 162 -12.40 12.99 -0.06
C LEU A 162 -12.24 13.95 -1.25
N GLY A 163 -13.34 14.37 -1.87
CA GLY A 163 -13.35 15.29 -3.01
C GLY A 163 -13.16 14.61 -4.37
N HIS A 164 -13.25 13.28 -4.43
CA HIS A 164 -13.26 12.54 -5.70
C HIS A 164 -14.69 12.40 -6.23
N ARG A 165 -14.83 11.96 -7.48
CA ARG A 165 -16.13 11.76 -8.13
C ARG A 165 -16.32 10.29 -8.47
N VAL A 166 -17.41 9.68 -8.01
CA VAL A 166 -17.80 8.34 -8.43
C VAL A 166 -18.50 8.44 -9.78
N VAL A 167 -17.92 7.82 -10.82
CA VAL A 167 -18.49 7.86 -12.18
C VAL A 167 -19.41 6.68 -12.47
N GLY A 168 -19.45 5.70 -11.58
CA GLY A 168 -20.34 4.55 -11.64
C GLY A 168 -19.99 3.50 -10.59
N ILE A 169 -20.97 2.63 -10.34
CA ILE A 169 -20.85 1.47 -9.46
C ILE A 169 -21.26 0.25 -10.30
N ALA A 170 -20.33 -0.69 -10.47
CA ALA A 170 -20.55 -1.96 -11.14
C ALA A 170 -20.77 -3.07 -10.12
N ARG A 171 -21.74 -3.94 -10.37
CA ARG A 171 -22.07 -5.09 -9.49
C ARG A 171 -21.62 -6.43 -10.06
N THR A 172 -21.17 -6.45 -11.31
CA THR A 172 -20.74 -7.66 -12.01
C THR A 172 -19.52 -7.34 -12.86
N HIS A 173 -18.77 -8.39 -13.24
CA HIS A 173 -17.65 -8.25 -14.18
C HIS A 173 -18.06 -7.53 -15.48
N SER A 174 -19.12 -7.99 -16.15
CA SER A 174 -19.58 -7.41 -17.42
C SER A 174 -19.95 -5.93 -17.30
N GLU A 175 -20.59 -5.54 -16.19
CA GLU A 175 -20.93 -4.16 -15.92
C GLU A 175 -19.69 -3.30 -15.67
N ALA A 176 -18.68 -3.82 -14.97
CA ALA A 176 -17.43 -3.12 -14.70
C ALA A 176 -16.69 -2.76 -15.99
N VAL A 177 -16.54 -3.73 -16.91
CA VAL A 177 -15.89 -3.50 -18.21
C VAL A 177 -16.68 -2.49 -19.05
N ALA A 178 -18.01 -2.62 -19.09
CA ALA A 178 -18.87 -1.70 -19.84
C ALA A 178 -18.85 -0.27 -19.29
N LEU A 179 -18.93 -0.10 -17.96
CA LEU A 179 -18.84 1.21 -17.31
C LEU A 179 -17.46 1.82 -17.49
N PHE A 180 -16.38 1.05 -17.31
CA PHE A 180 -15.01 1.53 -17.52
C PHE A 180 -14.83 2.08 -18.95
N ALA A 181 -15.28 1.34 -19.96
CA ALA A 181 -15.19 1.77 -21.36
C ALA A 181 -16.03 3.02 -21.67
N LYS A 182 -17.14 3.24 -20.94
CA LYS A 182 -18.05 4.37 -21.14
C LYS A 182 -17.59 5.64 -20.42
N THR A 183 -17.08 5.52 -19.20
CA THR A 183 -16.81 6.66 -18.31
C THR A 183 -15.33 7.01 -18.21
N HIS A 184 -14.43 6.13 -18.67
CA HIS A 184 -12.98 6.33 -18.65
C HIS A 184 -12.44 6.80 -17.27
N PRO A 185 -12.76 6.07 -16.18
CA PRO A 185 -12.33 6.44 -14.84
C PRO A 185 -10.80 6.47 -14.77
N LYS A 186 -10.28 7.23 -13.80
CA LYS A 186 -8.84 7.36 -13.55
C LYS A 186 -8.36 6.51 -12.38
N MET A 187 -9.28 5.84 -11.68
CA MET A 187 -9.01 4.90 -10.61
C MET A 187 -10.15 3.89 -10.50
N VAL A 188 -9.84 2.68 -10.05
CA VAL A 188 -10.82 1.65 -9.75
C VAL A 188 -10.68 1.21 -8.29
N LEU A 189 -11.80 1.17 -7.57
CA LEU A 189 -11.93 0.48 -6.28
C LEU A 189 -12.75 -0.79 -6.53
N ALA A 190 -12.23 -1.97 -6.18
CA ALA A 190 -12.88 -3.23 -6.50
C ALA A 190 -12.91 -4.20 -5.31
N ASP A 191 -14.08 -4.76 -5.01
CA ASP A 191 -14.14 -6.00 -4.25
C ASP A 191 -13.47 -7.12 -5.05
N ILE A 192 -12.86 -8.04 -4.33
CA ILE A 192 -12.23 -9.24 -4.85
C ILE A 192 -13.25 -10.34 -5.15
N GLN A 193 -14.30 -10.44 -4.34
CA GLN A 193 -15.35 -11.45 -4.48
C GLN A 193 -16.69 -10.77 -4.79
N LEU A 194 -17.33 -11.16 -5.89
CA LEU A 194 -18.67 -10.69 -6.25
C LEU A 194 -19.69 -11.82 -6.04
N ALA A 195 -20.94 -11.51 -5.66
CA ALA A 195 -21.96 -12.52 -5.34
C ALA A 195 -22.38 -13.41 -6.51
N ASP A 196 -22.11 -13.04 -7.76
CA ASP A 196 -22.33 -13.90 -8.93
C ASP A 196 -21.27 -15.02 -9.07
N GLY A 197 -20.30 -15.06 -8.16
CA GLY A 197 -19.18 -15.99 -8.15
C GLY A 197 -18.05 -15.59 -9.10
N SER A 198 -18.17 -14.45 -9.79
CA SER A 198 -17.08 -13.85 -10.55
C SER A 198 -16.09 -13.15 -9.61
N SER A 199 -14.85 -12.99 -10.08
CA SER A 199 -13.83 -12.26 -9.32
C SER A 199 -13.70 -10.84 -9.84
N GLY A 200 -13.77 -9.86 -8.94
CA GLY A 200 -13.42 -8.48 -9.29
C GLY A 200 -11.95 -8.34 -9.70
N ILE A 201 -11.07 -9.27 -9.30
CA ILE A 201 -9.69 -9.36 -9.82
C ILE A 201 -9.71 -9.64 -11.33
N ASP A 202 -10.57 -10.53 -11.80
CA ASP A 202 -10.67 -10.85 -13.24
C ASP A 202 -11.19 -9.65 -14.03
N ALA A 203 -12.19 -8.95 -13.49
CA ALA A 203 -12.72 -7.71 -14.08
C ALA A 203 -11.65 -6.62 -14.21
N VAL A 204 -10.89 -6.41 -13.14
CA VAL A 204 -9.76 -5.48 -13.14
C VAL A 204 -8.69 -5.92 -14.14
N ASN A 205 -8.33 -7.21 -14.17
CA ASN A 205 -7.31 -7.72 -15.07
C ASN A 205 -7.71 -7.52 -16.54
N GLU A 206 -8.98 -7.68 -16.88
CA GLU A 206 -9.49 -7.40 -18.23
C GLU A 206 -9.37 -5.92 -18.59
N ILE A 207 -9.76 -5.03 -17.68
CA ILE A 207 -9.62 -3.57 -17.83
C ILE A 207 -8.14 -3.19 -18.06
N LEU A 208 -7.23 -3.72 -17.23
CA LEU A 208 -5.80 -3.41 -17.26
C LEU A 208 -5.07 -3.90 -18.51
N ARG A 209 -5.65 -4.84 -19.29
CA ARG A 209 -5.09 -5.24 -20.60
C ARG A 209 -5.11 -4.10 -21.62
N THR A 210 -6.02 -3.15 -21.47
CA THR A 210 -6.23 -2.07 -22.44
C THR A 210 -5.75 -0.72 -21.92
N THR A 211 -5.85 -0.48 -20.62
CA THR A 211 -5.57 0.83 -20.01
C THR A 211 -4.89 0.65 -18.67
N SER A 212 -3.75 1.31 -18.47
CA SER A 212 -3.12 1.39 -17.15
C SER A 212 -3.87 2.42 -16.29
N VAL A 213 -4.43 1.96 -15.17
CA VAL A 213 -5.05 2.80 -14.15
C VAL A 213 -4.70 2.25 -12.76
N PRO A 214 -4.58 3.12 -11.73
CA PRO A 214 -4.44 2.67 -10.36
C PRO A 214 -5.67 1.91 -9.89
N VAL A 215 -5.44 0.77 -9.23
CA VAL A 215 -6.50 -0.08 -8.68
C VAL A 215 -6.26 -0.33 -7.19
N ILE A 216 -7.32 -0.22 -6.41
CA ILE A 216 -7.34 -0.55 -4.99
C ILE A 216 -8.35 -1.68 -4.80
N PHE A 217 -7.88 -2.78 -4.23
CA PHE A 217 -8.75 -3.91 -3.92
C PHE A 217 -9.29 -3.83 -2.50
N ILE A 218 -10.50 -4.33 -2.31
CA ILE A 218 -11.22 -4.34 -1.05
C ILE A 218 -11.48 -5.79 -0.65
N THR A 219 -11.24 -6.15 0.62
CA THR A 219 -11.48 -7.51 1.10
C THR A 219 -11.67 -7.59 2.61
N ALA A 220 -12.40 -8.60 3.07
CA ALA A 220 -12.48 -8.96 4.50
C ALA A 220 -11.27 -9.79 4.99
N PHE A 221 -10.48 -10.39 4.08
CA PHE A 221 -9.38 -11.30 4.42
C PHE A 221 -8.07 -10.90 3.71
N PRO A 222 -7.47 -9.75 4.06
CA PRO A 222 -6.29 -9.22 3.38
C PRO A 222 -5.09 -10.19 3.43
N GLU A 223 -4.95 -10.98 4.49
CA GLU A 223 -3.84 -11.91 4.69
C GLU A 223 -3.72 -12.99 3.60
N ARG A 224 -4.83 -13.33 2.92
CA ARG A 224 -4.85 -14.30 1.81
C ARG A 224 -4.21 -13.77 0.52
N LEU A 225 -3.92 -12.47 0.49
CA LEU A 225 -3.42 -11.71 -0.66
C LEU A 225 -2.14 -10.95 -0.31
N LEU A 226 -1.53 -11.33 0.81
CA LEU A 226 -0.28 -10.80 1.33
C LEU A 226 0.69 -11.96 1.60
N THR A 227 0.61 -13.01 0.78
CA THR A 227 1.48 -14.19 0.87
C THR A 227 2.86 -13.89 0.30
N GLY A 228 2.92 -13.09 -0.77
CA GLY A 228 4.13 -12.83 -1.55
C GLY A 228 4.56 -14.00 -2.43
N GLU A 229 3.72 -15.01 -2.63
CA GLU A 229 4.06 -16.24 -3.36
C GLU A 229 3.50 -16.29 -4.80
N ARG A 230 2.62 -15.34 -5.13
CA ARG A 230 1.89 -15.27 -6.40
C ARG A 230 1.56 -13.82 -6.74
N PRO A 231 1.09 -13.52 -7.96
CA PRO A 231 0.55 -12.20 -8.28
C PRO A 231 -0.60 -11.83 -7.32
N GLU A 232 -0.47 -10.70 -6.65
CA GLU A 232 -1.37 -10.19 -5.62
C GLU A 232 -1.52 -8.66 -5.76
N PRO A 233 -2.64 -8.10 -5.26
CA PRO A 233 -2.84 -6.66 -5.24
C PRO A 233 -1.71 -5.87 -4.54
N THR A 234 -1.39 -4.71 -5.11
CA THR A 234 -0.47 -3.74 -4.50
C THR A 234 -1.15 -2.96 -3.38
N PHE A 235 -2.35 -2.43 -3.62
CA PHE A 235 -3.12 -1.66 -2.65
C PHE A 235 -4.36 -2.45 -2.20
N LEU A 236 -4.51 -2.62 -0.88
CA LEU A 236 -5.54 -3.44 -0.25
C LEU A 236 -6.20 -2.68 0.90
N VAL A 237 -7.50 -2.45 0.81
CA VAL A 237 -8.35 -1.95 1.88
C VAL A 237 -9.04 -3.12 2.58
N THR A 238 -9.07 -3.07 3.91
CA THR A 238 -9.72 -4.11 4.73
C THR A 238 -11.15 -3.69 5.08
N LYS A 239 -12.11 -4.62 4.98
CA LYS A 239 -13.47 -4.47 5.53
C LYS A 239 -13.46 -4.86 7.03
N PRO A 240 -14.17 -4.13 7.92
CA PRO A 240 -14.92 -2.90 7.69
C PRO A 240 -14.01 -1.69 7.44
N PHE A 241 -14.49 -0.72 6.67
CA PHE A 241 -13.67 0.39 6.20
C PHE A 241 -13.26 1.35 7.31
N ASN A 242 -12.00 1.76 7.27
CA ASN A 242 -11.53 2.97 7.94
C ASN A 242 -11.37 4.09 6.89
N PRO A 243 -12.08 5.22 7.00
CA PRO A 243 -11.95 6.35 6.07
C PRO A 243 -10.51 6.82 5.89
N ASP A 244 -9.70 6.82 6.95
CA ASP A 244 -8.29 7.21 6.88
C ASP A 244 -7.47 6.22 6.04
N MET A 245 -7.75 4.92 6.17
CA MET A 245 -7.10 3.88 5.36
C MET A 245 -7.42 4.07 3.88
N VAL A 246 -8.69 4.28 3.54
CA VAL A 246 -9.14 4.52 2.15
C VAL A 246 -8.46 5.76 1.59
N LYS A 247 -8.47 6.87 2.35
CA LYS A 247 -7.78 8.11 1.99
C LYS A 247 -6.30 7.89 1.74
N ALA A 248 -5.62 7.13 2.61
CA ALA A 248 -4.20 6.85 2.47
C ALA A 248 -3.88 6.08 1.20
N LEU A 249 -4.65 5.03 0.91
CA LEU A 249 -4.39 4.17 -0.23
C LEU A 249 -4.75 4.85 -1.56
N ILE A 250 -5.86 5.62 -1.61
CA ILE A 250 -6.17 6.47 -2.78
C ILE A 250 -5.02 7.46 -3.01
N SER A 251 -4.53 8.09 -1.94
CA SER A 251 -3.42 9.02 -2.04
C SER A 251 -2.12 8.38 -2.54
N GLN A 252 -1.81 7.16 -2.10
CA GLN A 252 -0.66 6.41 -2.59
C GLN A 252 -0.81 6.08 -4.07
N ALA A 253 -1.93 5.49 -4.45
CA ALA A 253 -2.15 5.04 -5.81
C ALA A 253 -2.08 6.20 -6.81
N LEU A 254 -2.63 7.38 -6.47
CA LEU A 254 -2.54 8.59 -7.30
C LEU A 254 -1.13 9.21 -7.34
N PHE A 255 -0.34 9.06 -6.29
CA PHE A 255 1.04 9.56 -6.29
C PHE A 255 1.93 8.74 -7.23
N PHE A 256 1.83 7.42 -7.14
CA PHE A 256 2.60 6.51 -7.99
C PHE A 256 2.16 6.59 -9.46
N ASP A 257 0.86 6.70 -9.74
CA ASP A 257 0.37 6.94 -11.10
C ASP A 257 0.94 8.24 -11.71
N ARG A 258 1.02 9.33 -10.93
CA ARG A 258 1.63 10.59 -11.39
C ARG A 258 3.13 10.46 -11.64
N GLN A 259 3.86 9.77 -10.78
CA GLN A 259 5.30 9.55 -10.97
C GLN A 259 5.57 8.69 -12.21
N ALA A 260 4.83 7.59 -12.38
CA ALA A 260 4.96 6.72 -13.55
C ALA A 260 4.69 7.48 -14.87
N ARG A 261 3.67 8.34 -14.89
CA ARG A 261 3.37 9.19 -16.06
C ARG A 261 4.40 10.29 -16.32
N ALA A 262 5.09 10.77 -15.29
CA ALA A 262 6.16 11.76 -15.45
C ALA A 262 7.47 11.14 -15.96
N ALA A 263 7.67 9.84 -15.76
CA ALA A 263 8.85 9.10 -16.20
C ALA A 263 8.72 8.51 -17.63
N ALA A 264 7.49 8.41 -18.15
CA ALA A 264 7.18 7.90 -19.49
C ALA A 264 7.21 8.99 -20.57
#